data_AF-K8EXR8-F1
#
_entry.id   AF-K8EXR8-F1
#
_cell.length_a   1.000
_cell.length_b   1.000
_cell.length_c   1.000
_cell.angle_alpha   90.00
_cell.angle_beta   90.00
_cell.angle_gamma   90.00
#
_symmetry.space_group_name_H-M   'P 1'
#
loop_
_entity.id
_entity.type
_entity.pdbx_description
1 polymer ?
#
loop_
_entity_poly.entity_id
_entity_poly.type
_entity_poly.pdbx_seq_one_letter_code
_entity_poly.pdbx_strand_id
1 'polypeptide(L)'
;MDAQKSQQTQTSKGVDPKQVPVIVMYSVGKAEEMIRNSEYEKAKKMMESTDQLCERYGAPPPVHGLALRILADAYEQSARTEGTSDTDKKQGIECAKNCLRKGLDLCAPHFGAKGLPKSLERDLNGRAGDLHAALAELHRNEGEYIDALKNFREAVKKFSKLESKDLQAASANRLAFTFMNMNEWADALKELKVAEELEQSLDSTSEILSTTYNFKGQCLAKIGGKEEEAKKAFAEALKHALLCGNEPVKEEASKYLEEHGSAQEQMAPDAYI
;
A
#
# COMPACT_ATOMS: atom_id res chain seq x y z
N MET A 1 -33.29 -34.39 -52.42
CA MET A 1 -32.35 -34.98 -51.44
C MET A 1 -31.62 -33.81 -50.81
N ASP A 2 -32.26 -33.17 -49.84
CA ASP A 2 -31.73 -31.98 -49.17
C ASP A 2 -31.17 -32.40 -47.82
N ALA A 3 -29.85 -32.44 -47.72
CA ALA A 3 -29.15 -32.67 -46.47
C ALA A 3 -29.11 -31.35 -45.68
N GLN A 4 -30.10 -31.15 -44.81
CA GLN A 4 -30.02 -30.17 -43.72
C GLN A 4 -28.91 -30.59 -42.76
N LYS A 5 -27.73 -29.97 -42.86
CA LYS A 5 -26.76 -29.95 -41.77
C LYS A 5 -27.20 -28.91 -40.76
N SER A 6 -27.82 -29.38 -39.68
CA SER A 6 -28.03 -28.64 -38.45
C SER A 6 -26.68 -28.19 -37.88
N GLN A 7 -26.36 -26.91 -37.99
CA GLN A 7 -25.34 -26.27 -37.16
C GLN A 7 -25.88 -26.22 -35.73
N GLN A 8 -25.40 -27.12 -34.88
CA GLN A 8 -25.50 -26.95 -33.44
C GLN A 8 -24.65 -25.74 -33.05
N THR A 9 -25.29 -24.60 -32.86
CA THR A 9 -24.72 -23.46 -32.16
C THR A 9 -24.42 -23.91 -30.73
N GLN A 10 -23.16 -24.24 -30.45
CA GLN A 10 -22.67 -24.40 -29.08
C GLN A 10 -22.79 -23.03 -28.40
N THR A 11 -23.89 -22.80 -27.69
CA THR A 11 -23.98 -21.74 -26.70
C THR A 11 -22.99 -22.09 -25.60
N SER A 12 -21.84 -21.42 -25.56
CA SER A 12 -20.94 -21.51 -24.41
C SER A 12 -21.74 -21.09 -23.19
N LYS A 13 -21.86 -21.98 -22.21
CA LYS A 13 -22.47 -21.65 -20.92
C LYS A 13 -21.65 -20.53 -20.30
N GLY A 14 -22.19 -19.31 -20.28
CA GLY A 14 -21.57 -18.18 -19.61
C GLY A 14 -21.36 -18.45 -18.12
N VAL A 15 -20.44 -17.71 -17.49
CA VAL A 15 -20.22 -17.78 -16.04
C VAL A 15 -21.44 -17.22 -15.33
N ASP A 16 -21.93 -17.92 -14.30
CA ASP A 16 -22.97 -17.39 -13.41
C ASP A 16 -22.40 -16.16 -12.66
N PRO A 17 -23.04 -14.97 -12.73
CA PRO A 17 -22.59 -13.78 -12.01
C PRO A 17 -22.37 -14.00 -10.51
N LYS A 18 -23.09 -14.94 -9.88
CA LYS A 18 -22.90 -15.29 -8.46
C LYS A 18 -21.58 -15.99 -8.18
N GLN A 19 -20.98 -16.62 -9.18
CA GLN A 19 -19.68 -17.31 -9.08
C GLN A 19 -18.50 -16.37 -9.34
N VAL A 20 -18.74 -15.20 -9.96
CA VAL A 20 -17.69 -14.24 -10.33
C VAL A 20 -16.79 -13.89 -9.14
N PRO A 21 -17.30 -13.55 -7.94
CA PRO A 21 -16.43 -13.23 -6.81
C PRO A 21 -15.48 -14.37 -6.44
N VAL A 22 -15.98 -15.62 -6.42
CA VAL A 22 -15.17 -16.79 -6.05
C VAL A 22 -14.06 -17.03 -7.08
N ILE A 23 -14.38 -16.90 -8.37
CA ILE A 23 -13.40 -17.04 -9.46
C ILE A 23 -12.33 -15.95 -9.37
N VAL A 24 -12.74 -14.70 -9.13
CA VAL A 24 -11.81 -13.57 -8.99
C VAL A 24 -10.89 -13.77 -7.79
N MET A 25 -11.42 -14.17 -6.63
CA MET A 25 -10.60 -14.42 -5.44
C MET A 25 -9.60 -15.55 -5.65
N TYR A 26 -9.97 -16.61 -6.39
CA TYR A 26 -9.04 -17.67 -6.77
C TYR A 26 -7.91 -17.15 -7.67
N SER A 27 -8.25 -16.38 -8.71
CA SER A 27 -7.25 -15.77 -9.60
C SER A 27 -6.31 -14.82 -8.85
N VAL A 28 -6.85 -14.00 -7.94
CA VAL A 28 -6.08 -13.08 -7.09
C VAL A 28 -5.05 -13.86 -6.27
N GLY A 29 -5.46 -14.90 -5.53
CA GLY A 29 -4.53 -15.67 -4.71
C GLY A 29 -3.44 -16.35 -5.53
N LYS A 30 -3.76 -16.82 -6.74
CA LYS A 30 -2.78 -17.40 -7.67
C LYS A 30 -1.82 -16.34 -8.24
N ALA A 31 -2.32 -15.16 -8.58
CA ALA A 31 -1.50 -14.07 -9.06
C ALA A 31 -0.54 -13.55 -7.97
N GLU A 32 -0.99 -13.46 -6.73
CA GLU A 32 -0.12 -13.12 -5.59
C GLU A 32 0.99 -14.15 -5.38
N GLU A 33 0.68 -15.44 -5.50
CA GLU A 33 1.68 -16.52 -5.47
C GLU A 33 2.71 -16.36 -6.59
N MET A 34 2.25 -16.07 -7.81
CA MET A 34 3.13 -15.79 -8.95
C MET A 34 4.02 -14.57 -8.72
N ILE A 35 3.47 -13.47 -8.17
CA ILE A 35 4.25 -12.27 -7.84
C ILE A 35 5.33 -12.59 -6.80
N ARG A 36 5.02 -13.36 -5.74
CA ARG A 36 6.01 -13.80 -4.75
C ARG A 36 7.13 -14.63 -5.38
N ASN A 37 6.80 -15.43 -6.40
CA ASN A 37 7.78 -16.24 -7.14
C ASN A 37 8.48 -15.47 -8.29
N SER A 38 8.31 -14.15 -8.38
CA SER A 38 8.84 -13.30 -9.45
C SER A 38 8.33 -13.66 -10.86
N GLU A 39 7.18 -14.35 -10.95
CA GLU A 39 6.52 -14.75 -12.20
C GLU A 39 5.58 -13.65 -12.73
N TYR A 40 6.08 -12.40 -12.79
CA TYR A 40 5.27 -11.20 -13.01
C TYR A 40 4.48 -11.21 -14.32
N GLU A 41 5.07 -11.70 -15.42
CA GLU A 41 4.38 -11.80 -16.71
C GLU A 41 3.21 -12.80 -16.70
N LYS A 42 3.32 -13.87 -15.91
CA LYS A 42 2.22 -14.84 -15.75
C LYS A 42 1.11 -14.25 -14.91
N ALA A 43 1.45 -13.58 -13.81
CA ALA A 43 0.50 -12.87 -12.96
C ALA A 43 -0.26 -11.81 -13.77
N LYS A 44 0.45 -10.99 -14.54
CA LYS A 44 -0.11 -9.96 -15.41
C LYS A 44 -1.14 -10.53 -16.38
N LYS A 45 -0.77 -11.54 -17.18
CA LYS A 45 -1.70 -12.19 -18.15
C LYS A 45 -2.94 -12.79 -17.48
N MET A 46 -2.76 -13.42 -16.32
CA MET A 46 -3.87 -13.98 -15.54
C MET A 46 -4.82 -12.87 -15.06
N MET A 47 -4.27 -11.76 -14.57
CA MET A 47 -5.06 -10.67 -14.02
C MET A 47 -5.70 -9.79 -15.10
N GLU A 48 -5.09 -9.64 -16.28
CA GLU A 48 -5.73 -9.06 -17.46
C GLU A 48 -6.96 -9.88 -17.89
N SER A 49 -6.83 -11.21 -17.88
CA SER A 49 -7.96 -12.11 -18.17
C SER A 49 -9.05 -12.01 -17.09
N THR A 50 -8.65 -11.79 -15.83
CA THR A 50 -9.56 -11.63 -14.70
C THR A 50 -10.31 -10.29 -14.77
N ASP A 51 -9.64 -9.20 -15.17
CA ASP A 51 -10.26 -7.90 -15.42
C ASP A 51 -11.35 -7.99 -16.51
N GLN A 52 -11.04 -8.65 -17.64
CA GLN A 52 -12.02 -8.89 -18.70
C GLN A 52 -13.21 -9.74 -18.24
N LEU A 53 -12.98 -10.72 -17.35
CA LEU A 53 -14.04 -11.52 -16.75
C LEU A 53 -14.94 -10.66 -15.85
N CYS A 54 -14.34 -9.80 -15.01
CA CYS A 54 -15.06 -8.87 -14.16
C CYS A 54 -15.96 -7.93 -14.96
N GLU A 55 -15.46 -7.36 -16.06
CA GLU A 55 -16.24 -6.50 -16.96
C GLU A 55 -17.39 -7.25 -17.64
N ARG A 56 -17.11 -8.46 -18.15
CA ARG A 56 -18.08 -9.23 -18.92
C ARG A 56 -19.25 -9.73 -18.08
N TYR A 57 -18.99 -10.17 -16.85
CA TYR A 57 -20.00 -10.84 -16.02
C TYR A 57 -20.44 -10.02 -14.80
N GLY A 58 -19.88 -8.83 -14.60
CA GLY A 58 -20.29 -7.89 -13.56
C GLY A 58 -19.81 -8.29 -12.18
N ALA A 59 -18.53 -8.08 -11.88
CA ALA A 59 -18.00 -8.24 -10.53
C ALA A 59 -18.46 -7.10 -9.60
N PRO A 60 -18.73 -7.38 -8.30
CA PRO A 60 -18.95 -6.32 -7.32
C PRO A 60 -17.75 -5.34 -7.28
N PRO A 61 -17.97 -4.01 -7.15
CA PRO A 61 -16.89 -3.03 -7.22
C PRO A 61 -15.70 -3.27 -6.28
N PRO A 62 -15.88 -3.67 -4.99
CA PRO A 62 -14.74 -3.98 -4.12
C PRO A 62 -13.89 -5.16 -4.60
N VAL A 63 -14.53 -6.13 -5.27
CA VAL A 63 -13.89 -7.35 -5.80
C VAL A 63 -13.15 -7.03 -7.09
N HIS A 64 -13.77 -6.28 -8.00
CA HIS A 64 -13.11 -5.82 -9.22
C HIS A 64 -11.92 -4.90 -8.88
N GLY A 65 -12.11 -3.98 -7.93
CA GLY A 65 -11.04 -3.14 -7.43
C GLY A 65 -9.85 -3.95 -6.88
N LEU A 66 -10.10 -5.09 -6.21
CA LEU A 66 -9.03 -5.99 -5.77
C LEU A 66 -8.27 -6.57 -6.95
N ALA A 67 -8.98 -7.08 -7.95
CA ALA A 67 -8.34 -7.64 -9.13
C ALA A 67 -7.45 -6.60 -9.84
N LEU A 68 -7.93 -5.36 -9.93
CA LEU A 68 -7.18 -4.24 -10.51
C LEU A 68 -5.98 -3.83 -9.66
N ARG A 69 -6.08 -3.91 -8.33
CA ARG A 69 -4.95 -3.67 -7.41
C ARG A 69 -3.81 -4.65 -7.67
N ILE A 70 -4.12 -5.94 -7.77
CA ILE A 70 -3.13 -7.00 -8.00
C ILE A 70 -2.60 -6.96 -9.44
N LEU A 71 -3.44 -6.60 -10.41
CA LEU A 71 -2.98 -6.32 -11.78
C LEU A 71 -1.97 -5.17 -11.81
N ALA A 72 -2.21 -4.10 -11.04
CA ALA A 72 -1.28 -2.98 -10.91
C ALA A 72 0.07 -3.42 -10.31
N ASP A 73 0.06 -4.27 -9.27
CA ASP A 73 1.30 -4.85 -8.72
C ASP A 73 2.06 -5.65 -9.78
N ALA A 74 1.36 -6.48 -10.56
CA ALA A 74 1.99 -7.26 -11.62
C ALA A 74 2.60 -6.37 -12.72
N TYR A 75 1.92 -5.27 -13.10
CA TYR A 75 2.47 -4.28 -14.03
C TYR A 75 3.71 -3.57 -13.46
N GLU A 76 3.64 -3.11 -12.20
CA GLU A 76 4.75 -2.42 -11.55
C GLU A 76 5.99 -3.32 -11.45
N GLN A 77 5.82 -4.56 -10.97
CA GLN A 77 6.96 -5.46 -10.79
C GLN A 77 7.57 -5.92 -12.12
N SER A 78 6.73 -6.15 -13.14
CA SER A 78 7.19 -6.38 -14.52
C SER A 78 8.00 -5.18 -15.04
N ALA A 79 7.52 -3.96 -14.82
CA ALA A 79 8.22 -2.73 -15.23
C ALA A 79 9.55 -2.54 -14.49
N ARG A 80 9.64 -2.91 -13.21
CA ARG A 80 10.85 -2.78 -12.39
C ARG A 80 11.86 -3.92 -12.57
N THR A 81 11.54 -4.94 -13.37
CA THR A 81 12.45 -6.06 -13.63
C THR A 81 13.72 -5.61 -14.35
N GLU A 82 14.86 -6.17 -13.97
CA GLU A 82 16.16 -5.87 -14.61
C GLU A 82 16.13 -6.26 -16.10
N GLY A 83 16.67 -5.40 -16.96
CA GLY A 83 16.67 -5.60 -18.41
C GLY A 83 15.44 -5.07 -19.15
N THR A 84 14.40 -4.60 -18.45
CA THR A 84 13.26 -3.92 -19.09
C THR A 84 13.69 -2.58 -19.69
N SER A 85 13.27 -2.29 -20.93
CA SER A 85 13.61 -1.03 -21.62
C SER A 85 12.91 0.16 -20.97
N ASP A 86 13.51 1.35 -20.99
CA ASP A 86 12.93 2.54 -20.34
C ASP A 86 11.52 2.89 -20.86
N THR A 87 11.26 2.61 -22.14
CA THR A 87 9.93 2.76 -22.75
C THR A 87 8.93 1.81 -22.11
N ASP A 88 9.28 0.53 -21.98
CA ASP A 88 8.42 -0.49 -21.39
C ASP A 88 8.22 -0.25 -19.89
N LYS A 89 9.24 0.26 -19.19
CA LYS A 89 9.11 0.65 -17.77
C LYS A 89 8.04 1.73 -17.61
N LYS A 90 8.17 2.84 -18.35
CA LYS A 90 7.20 3.95 -18.30
C LYS A 90 5.79 3.48 -18.67
N GLN A 91 5.67 2.66 -19.71
CA GLN A 91 4.38 2.11 -20.12
C GLN A 91 3.78 1.21 -19.03
N GLY A 92 4.57 0.33 -18.42
CA GLY A 92 4.11 -0.55 -17.35
C GLY A 92 3.64 0.22 -16.11
N ILE A 93 4.38 1.25 -15.69
CA ILE A 93 3.97 2.11 -14.56
C ILE A 93 2.67 2.87 -14.88
N GLU A 94 2.53 3.41 -16.09
CA GLU A 94 1.27 4.06 -16.49
C GLU A 94 0.09 3.08 -16.57
N CYS A 95 0.30 1.86 -17.06
CA CYS A 95 -0.70 0.79 -17.00
C CYS A 95 -1.10 0.47 -15.55
N ALA A 96 -0.15 0.40 -14.62
CA ALA A 96 -0.42 0.19 -13.20
C ALA A 96 -1.28 1.34 -12.63
N LYS A 97 -0.89 2.61 -12.86
CA LYS A 97 -1.68 3.78 -12.43
C LYS A 97 -3.10 3.75 -13.00
N ASN A 98 -3.26 3.36 -14.27
CA ASN A 98 -4.58 3.28 -14.91
C ASN A 98 -5.46 2.17 -14.32
N CYS A 99 -4.89 1.02 -13.95
CA CYS A 99 -5.63 -0.03 -13.24
C CYS A 99 -6.19 0.48 -11.90
N LEU A 100 -5.35 1.20 -11.14
CA LEU A 100 -5.75 1.75 -9.84
C LEU A 100 -6.84 2.82 -9.99
N ARG A 101 -6.70 3.74 -10.95
CA ARG A 101 -7.72 4.76 -11.28
C ARG A 101 -9.05 4.11 -11.67
N LYS A 102 -9.02 3.10 -12.54
CA LYS A 102 -10.20 2.32 -12.92
C LYS A 102 -10.88 1.69 -11.69
N GLY A 103 -10.11 1.12 -10.77
CA GLY A 103 -10.65 0.57 -9.51
C GLY A 103 -11.34 1.62 -8.64
N LEU A 104 -10.76 2.83 -8.56
CA LEU A 104 -11.33 3.95 -7.82
C LEU A 104 -12.63 4.45 -8.48
N ASP A 105 -12.64 4.57 -9.81
CA ASP A 105 -13.81 4.98 -10.58
C ASP A 105 -14.98 4.00 -10.43
N LEU A 106 -14.69 2.69 -10.32
CA LEU A 106 -15.70 1.67 -10.02
C LEU A 106 -16.29 1.84 -8.61
N CYS A 107 -15.49 2.25 -7.63
CA CYS A 107 -15.95 2.43 -6.25
C CYS A 107 -16.70 3.77 -6.05
N ALA A 108 -16.33 4.81 -6.80
CA ALA A 108 -16.77 6.19 -6.60
C ALA A 108 -18.30 6.40 -6.52
N PRO A 109 -19.13 5.80 -7.41
CA PRO A 109 -20.58 6.00 -7.40
C PRO A 109 -21.28 5.48 -6.16
N HIS A 110 -20.62 4.61 -5.38
CA HIS A 110 -21.25 3.90 -4.26
C HIS A 110 -21.03 4.59 -2.91
N PHE A 111 -20.12 5.57 -2.83
CA PHE A 111 -19.86 6.26 -1.56
C PHE A 111 -21.06 7.12 -1.13
N GLY A 112 -21.57 6.87 0.08
CA GLY A 112 -22.73 7.58 0.62
C GLY A 112 -24.08 7.18 0.01
N ALA A 113 -24.12 6.10 -0.79
CA ALA A 113 -25.35 5.59 -1.35
C ALA A 113 -26.32 5.15 -0.24
N LYS A 114 -27.58 5.63 -0.31
CA LYS A 114 -28.61 5.29 0.68
C LYS A 114 -28.98 3.80 0.59
N GLY A 115 -29.08 3.13 1.73
CA GLY A 115 -29.50 1.72 1.82
C GLY A 115 -28.38 0.71 1.54
N LEU A 116 -27.14 1.16 1.35
CA LEU A 116 -26.01 0.26 1.24
C LEU A 116 -25.75 -0.46 2.58
N PRO A 117 -25.57 -1.80 2.61
CA PRO A 117 -25.21 -2.50 3.84
C PRO A 117 -23.90 -1.96 4.42
N LYS A 118 -23.82 -1.81 5.75
CA LYS A 118 -22.61 -1.32 6.44
C LYS A 118 -21.36 -2.15 6.12
N SER A 119 -21.49 -3.46 5.94
CA SER A 119 -20.38 -4.34 5.54
C SER A 119 -19.84 -3.97 4.15
N LEU A 120 -20.72 -3.70 3.19
CA LEU A 120 -20.33 -3.32 1.84
C LEU A 120 -19.75 -1.90 1.79
N GLU A 121 -20.26 -0.99 2.62
CA GLU A 121 -19.66 0.35 2.81
C GLU A 121 -18.23 0.24 3.39
N ARG A 122 -18.03 -0.66 4.35
CA ARG A 122 -16.71 -0.97 4.92
C ARG A 122 -15.77 -1.51 3.84
N ASP A 123 -16.23 -2.48 3.04
CA ASP A 123 -15.43 -3.08 1.97
C ASP A 123 -15.05 -2.08 0.88
N LEU A 124 -15.98 -1.19 0.48
CA LEU A 124 -15.71 -0.12 -0.48
C LEU A 124 -14.68 0.87 0.04
N ASN A 125 -14.80 1.32 1.29
CA ASN A 125 -13.83 2.25 1.87
C ASN A 125 -12.46 1.57 2.07
N GLY A 126 -12.43 0.30 2.49
CA GLY A 126 -11.20 -0.50 2.56
C GLY A 126 -10.52 -0.61 1.21
N ARG A 127 -11.26 -1.00 0.18
CA ARG A 127 -10.73 -1.12 -1.17
C ARG A 127 -10.21 0.21 -1.70
N ALA A 128 -10.98 1.28 -1.54
CA ALA A 128 -10.58 2.59 -2.04
C ALA A 128 -9.36 3.16 -1.31
N GLY A 129 -9.25 2.93 0.01
CA GLY A 129 -8.07 3.32 0.78
C GLY A 129 -6.81 2.62 0.28
N ASP A 130 -6.88 1.31 0.05
CA ASP A 130 -5.78 0.52 -0.52
C ASP A 130 -5.39 0.98 -1.93
N LEU A 131 -6.38 1.19 -2.82
CA LEU A 131 -6.14 1.71 -4.17
C LEU A 131 -5.48 3.10 -4.18
N HIS A 132 -5.93 4.01 -3.30
CA HIS A 132 -5.29 5.31 -3.15
C HIS A 132 -3.86 5.21 -2.62
N ALA A 133 -3.62 4.36 -1.60
CA ALA A 133 -2.28 4.18 -1.05
C ALA A 133 -1.31 3.62 -2.11
N ALA A 134 -1.75 2.64 -2.90
CA ALA A 134 -0.95 2.08 -3.99
C ALA A 134 -0.65 3.11 -5.09
N LEU A 135 -1.66 3.92 -5.46
CA LEU A 135 -1.48 4.95 -6.49
C LEU A 135 -0.52 6.04 -5.99
N ALA A 136 -0.59 6.36 -4.70
CA ALA A 136 0.32 7.30 -4.07
C ALA A 136 1.77 6.80 -4.07
N GLU A 137 2.01 5.52 -3.81
CA GLU A 137 3.36 4.93 -3.91
C GLU A 137 3.92 5.00 -5.33
N LEU A 138 3.11 4.70 -6.35
CA LEU A 138 3.53 4.85 -7.74
C LEU A 138 3.92 6.30 -8.05
N HIS A 139 3.09 7.27 -7.66
CA HIS A 139 3.40 8.69 -7.83
C HIS A 139 4.70 9.07 -7.09
N ARG A 140 4.88 8.64 -5.84
CA ARG A 140 6.06 8.95 -5.03
C ARG A 140 7.33 8.38 -5.65
N ASN A 141 7.28 7.14 -6.12
CA ASN A 141 8.42 6.47 -6.76
C ASN A 141 8.83 7.13 -8.09
N GLU A 142 7.89 7.76 -8.80
CA GLU A 142 8.16 8.54 -10.02
C GLU A 142 8.52 10.02 -9.73
N GLY A 143 8.66 10.41 -8.45
CA GLY A 143 8.96 11.79 -8.04
C GLY A 143 7.78 12.75 -8.14
N GLU A 144 6.57 12.25 -8.38
CA GLU A 144 5.31 13.00 -8.50
C GLU A 144 4.72 13.25 -7.08
N TYR A 145 5.50 13.89 -6.21
CA TYR A 145 5.22 13.94 -4.78
C TYR A 145 3.89 14.62 -4.41
N ILE A 146 3.45 15.63 -5.17
CA ILE A 146 2.17 16.32 -4.90
C ILE A 146 0.98 15.38 -5.12
N ASP A 147 1.01 14.56 -6.17
CA ASP A 147 -0.02 13.56 -6.44
C ASP A 147 0.03 12.41 -5.42
N ALA A 148 1.23 12.04 -4.97
CA ALA A 148 1.40 11.08 -3.88
C ALA A 148 0.76 11.57 -2.58
N LEU A 149 1.07 12.80 -2.14
CA LEU A 149 0.48 13.41 -0.94
C LEU A 149 -1.05 13.48 -1.04
N LYS A 150 -1.59 13.86 -2.19
CA LYS A 150 -3.04 13.90 -2.43
C LYS A 150 -3.67 12.52 -2.24
N ASN A 151 -3.09 11.48 -2.84
CA ASN A 151 -3.64 10.14 -2.76
C ASN A 151 -3.48 9.52 -1.37
N PHE A 152 -2.35 9.68 -0.68
CA PHE A 152 -2.23 9.21 0.70
C PHE A 152 -3.23 9.88 1.65
N ARG A 153 -3.51 11.18 1.48
CA ARG A 153 -4.56 11.87 2.27
C ARG A 153 -5.95 11.28 2.03
N GLU A 154 -6.29 10.95 0.78
CA GLU A 154 -7.54 10.24 0.51
C GLU A 154 -7.52 8.83 1.11
N ALA A 155 -6.39 8.12 1.09
CA ALA A 155 -6.26 6.81 1.76
C ALA A 155 -6.54 6.92 3.28
N VAL A 156 -5.91 7.87 3.98
CA VAL A 156 -6.17 8.14 5.41
C VAL A 156 -7.65 8.41 5.66
N LYS A 157 -8.28 9.26 4.84
CA LYS A 157 -9.71 9.59 4.95
C LYS A 157 -10.60 8.37 4.76
N LYS A 158 -10.25 7.45 3.86
CA LYS A 158 -10.99 6.19 3.65
C LYS A 158 -10.79 5.24 4.84
N PHE A 159 -9.57 5.06 5.33
CA PHE A 159 -9.28 4.21 6.49
C PHE A 159 -9.89 4.75 7.79
N SER A 160 -10.03 6.07 7.93
CA SER A 160 -10.77 6.70 9.03
C SER A 160 -12.23 6.26 9.09
N LYS A 161 -12.89 6.05 7.94
CA LYS A 161 -14.26 5.50 7.88
C LYS A 161 -14.36 4.05 8.35
N LEU A 162 -13.24 3.33 8.41
CA LEU A 162 -13.16 1.95 8.89
C LEU A 162 -12.79 1.88 10.37
N GLU A 163 -12.47 3.02 10.99
CA GLU A 163 -11.87 3.10 12.33
C GLU A 163 -10.58 2.25 12.45
N SER A 164 -9.92 1.97 11.32
CA SER A 164 -8.67 1.21 11.29
C SER A 164 -7.52 2.17 11.56
N LYS A 165 -7.07 2.21 12.82
CA LYS A 165 -5.98 3.11 13.25
C LYS A 165 -4.65 2.72 12.60
N ASP A 166 -4.34 1.44 12.50
CA ASP A 166 -3.09 0.92 11.94
C ASP A 166 -2.91 1.36 10.48
N LEU A 167 -3.97 1.25 9.66
CA LEU A 167 -3.93 1.69 8.26
C LEU A 167 -3.82 3.21 8.13
N GLN A 168 -4.41 3.97 9.05
CA GLN A 168 -4.25 5.42 9.10
C GLN A 168 -2.81 5.79 9.48
N ALA A 169 -2.23 5.14 10.49
CA ALA A 169 -0.87 5.38 10.95
C ALA A 169 0.17 5.01 9.90
N ALA A 170 0.02 3.85 9.25
CA ALA A 170 0.86 3.45 8.13
C ALA A 170 0.80 4.46 6.97
N SER A 171 -0.40 4.99 6.67
CA SER A 171 -0.56 6.01 5.62
C SER A 171 0.03 7.36 6.03
N ALA A 172 -0.05 7.74 7.31
CA ALA A 172 0.60 8.94 7.85
C ALA A 172 2.13 8.83 7.82
N ASN A 173 2.70 7.66 8.12
CA ASN A 173 4.13 7.41 7.90
C ASN A 173 4.54 7.58 6.43
N ARG A 174 3.72 7.10 5.49
CA ARG A 174 3.99 7.26 4.05
C ARG A 174 3.87 8.72 3.60
N LEU A 175 2.93 9.50 4.16
CA LEU A 175 2.89 10.96 3.98
C LEU A 175 4.17 11.62 4.48
N ALA A 176 4.61 11.28 5.70
CA ALA A 176 5.85 11.80 6.25
C ALA A 176 7.05 11.48 5.37
N PHE A 177 7.16 10.24 4.91
CA PHE A 177 8.26 9.84 4.03
C PHE A 177 8.22 10.56 2.68
N THR A 178 7.02 10.84 2.15
CA THR A 178 6.86 11.67 0.95
C THR A 178 7.36 13.10 1.18
N PHE A 179 7.01 13.71 2.31
CA PHE A 179 7.56 15.02 2.70
C PHE A 179 9.09 14.99 2.88
N MET A 180 9.63 13.92 3.46
CA MET A 180 11.08 13.71 3.55
C MET A 180 11.75 13.64 2.16
N ASN A 181 11.12 12.96 1.18
CA ASN A 181 11.63 12.95 -0.20
C ASN A 181 11.63 14.34 -0.85
N MET A 182 10.77 15.25 -0.38
CA MET A 182 10.74 16.67 -0.77
C MET A 182 11.69 17.56 0.06
N ASN A 183 12.38 17.01 1.07
CA ASN A 183 13.13 17.75 2.10
C ASN A 183 12.27 18.67 2.99
N GLU A 184 10.96 18.41 3.09
CA GLU A 184 10.02 19.15 3.93
C GLU A 184 9.93 18.54 5.34
N TRP A 185 11.05 18.57 6.07
CA TRP A 185 11.23 17.86 7.34
C TRP A 185 10.23 18.27 8.43
N ALA A 186 9.83 19.54 8.47
CA ALA A 186 8.89 20.05 9.46
C ALA A 186 7.46 19.53 9.22
N ASP A 187 7.05 19.37 7.97
CA ASP A 187 5.76 18.78 7.63
C ASP A 187 5.77 17.26 7.82
N ALA A 188 6.90 16.60 7.52
CA ALA A 188 7.08 15.20 7.86
C ALA A 188 6.89 14.93 9.36
N LEU A 189 7.46 15.75 10.24
CA LEU A 189 7.27 15.63 11.70
C LEU A 189 5.81 15.77 12.13
N LYS A 190 5.00 16.60 11.45
CA LYS A 190 3.56 16.72 11.77
C LYS A 190 2.82 15.42 11.47
N GLU A 191 3.09 14.81 10.32
CA GLU A 191 2.46 13.55 9.92
C GLU A 191 2.95 12.37 10.79
N LEU A 192 4.22 12.34 11.19
CA LEU A 192 4.75 11.34 12.12
C LEU A 192 4.10 11.45 13.50
N LYS A 193 3.81 12.66 13.97
CA LYS A 193 3.07 12.86 15.22
C LYS A 193 1.65 12.27 15.12
N VAL A 194 0.98 12.42 13.98
CA VAL A 194 -0.32 11.79 13.74
C VAL A 194 -0.20 10.26 13.77
N ALA A 195 0.81 9.69 13.13
CA ALA A 195 1.05 8.24 13.16
C ALA A 195 1.29 7.74 14.61
N GLU A 196 2.11 8.45 15.37
CA GLU A 196 2.39 8.15 16.78
C GLU A 196 1.13 8.18 17.65
N GLU A 197 0.28 9.22 17.52
CA GLU A 197 -0.98 9.34 18.28
C GLU A 197 -2.00 8.26 17.93
N LEU A 198 -2.05 7.81 16.67
CA LEU A 198 -2.90 6.72 16.23
C LEU A 198 -2.44 5.36 16.80
N GLU A 199 -1.13 5.20 16.99
CA GLU A 199 -0.50 3.97 17.48
C GLU A 199 -0.27 3.95 19.00
N GLN A 200 -0.48 5.06 19.73
CA GLN A 200 -0.26 5.13 21.19
C GLN A 200 -1.11 4.16 22.03
N SER A 201 -2.07 3.45 21.42
CA SER A 201 -2.85 2.37 22.03
C SER A 201 -2.41 0.95 21.64
N LEU A 202 -1.34 0.81 20.85
CA LEU A 202 -0.89 -0.46 20.28
C LEU A 202 0.40 -0.95 20.95
N ASP A 203 0.52 -2.27 21.00
CA ASP A 203 1.56 -2.99 21.75
C ASP A 203 2.98 -2.55 21.32
N SER A 204 3.92 -2.72 22.25
CA SER A 204 5.35 -2.49 22.09
C SER A 204 5.99 -3.18 20.86
N THR A 205 5.29 -4.11 20.23
CA THR A 205 5.67 -4.84 19.01
C THR A 205 5.27 -4.16 17.70
N SER A 206 4.83 -2.90 17.70
CA SER A 206 4.40 -2.19 16.48
C SER A 206 5.56 -1.89 15.52
N GLU A 207 5.55 -2.52 14.34
CA GLU A 207 6.45 -2.20 13.20
C GLU A 207 6.20 -0.80 12.65
N ILE A 208 4.96 -0.30 12.76
CA ILE A 208 4.62 1.07 12.35
C ILE A 208 5.37 2.06 13.25
N LEU A 209 5.35 1.85 14.58
CA LEU A 209 6.06 2.72 15.52
C LEU A 209 7.58 2.68 15.31
N SER A 210 8.19 1.52 15.05
CA SER A 210 9.65 1.47 14.78
C SER A 210 10.00 2.38 13.60
N THR A 211 9.23 2.31 12.52
CA THR A 211 9.40 3.16 11.33
C THR A 211 9.09 4.63 11.63
N THR A 212 8.01 4.93 12.38
CA THR A 212 7.62 6.29 12.75
C THR A 212 8.75 6.99 13.49
N TYR A 213 9.30 6.34 14.52
CA TYR A 213 10.38 6.91 15.32
C TYR A 213 11.69 7.02 14.54
N ASN A 214 11.98 6.09 13.63
CA ASN A 214 13.15 6.18 12.76
C ASN A 214 13.09 7.43 11.86
N PHE A 215 11.96 7.62 11.17
CA PHE A 215 11.74 8.80 10.34
C PHE A 215 11.74 10.10 11.16
N LYS A 216 11.24 10.06 12.39
CA LYS A 216 11.28 11.20 13.32
C LYS A 216 12.72 11.57 13.67
N GLY A 217 13.56 10.57 13.98
CA GLY A 217 14.99 10.74 14.21
C GLY A 217 15.69 11.38 13.00
N GLN A 218 15.47 10.84 11.81
CA GLN A 218 16.02 11.40 10.56
C GLN A 218 15.60 12.86 10.35
N CYS A 219 14.31 13.19 10.53
CA CYS A 219 13.82 14.56 10.38
C CYS A 219 14.46 15.52 11.39
N LEU A 220 14.57 15.11 12.66
CA LEU A 220 15.16 15.94 13.72
C LEU A 220 16.64 16.20 13.47
N ALA A 221 17.40 15.18 13.04
CA ALA A 221 18.79 15.31 12.65
C ALA A 221 18.97 16.28 11.47
N LYS A 222 18.06 16.24 10.48
CA LYS A 222 18.09 17.13 9.30
C LYS A 222 17.72 18.58 9.59
N ILE A 223 16.79 18.83 10.51
CA ILE A 223 16.41 20.20 10.92
C ILE A 223 17.57 20.90 11.64
N GLY A 224 18.42 20.14 12.33
CA GLY A 224 19.57 20.67 13.08
C GLY A 224 19.17 21.33 14.42
N GLY A 225 20.12 21.41 15.33
CA GLY A 225 19.89 21.98 16.67
C GLY A 225 19.00 21.14 17.59
N LYS A 226 18.69 19.89 17.20
CA LYS A 226 17.80 18.95 17.89
C LYS A 226 18.42 17.57 18.12
N GLU A 227 19.73 17.53 18.30
CA GLU A 227 20.50 16.28 18.38
C GLU A 227 19.98 15.33 19.47
N GLU A 228 19.70 15.85 20.66
CA GLU A 228 19.18 15.04 21.77
C GLU A 228 17.75 14.54 21.53
N GLU A 229 16.92 15.29 20.79
CA GLU A 229 15.59 14.81 20.38
C GLU A 229 15.73 13.71 19.32
N ALA A 230 16.68 13.85 18.38
CA ALA A 230 16.95 12.85 17.36
C ALA A 230 17.42 11.53 17.97
N LYS A 231 18.39 11.57 18.89
CA LYS A 231 18.86 10.39 19.64
C LYS A 231 17.73 9.69 20.39
N LYS A 232 16.86 10.44 21.07
CA LYS A 232 15.68 9.86 21.75
C LYS A 232 14.75 9.16 20.76
N ALA A 233 14.49 9.76 19.60
CA ALA A 233 13.67 9.16 18.57
C ALA A 233 14.32 7.87 18.03
N PHE A 234 15.61 7.87 17.71
CA PHE A 234 16.32 6.66 17.28
C PHE A 234 16.36 5.56 18.36
N ALA A 235 16.48 5.92 19.64
CA ALA A 235 16.42 4.96 20.74
C ALA A 235 15.04 4.28 20.83
N GLU A 236 13.94 5.03 20.70
CA GLU A 236 12.59 4.45 20.63
C GLU A 236 12.40 3.61 19.35
N ALA A 237 12.93 4.07 18.22
CA ALA A 237 12.91 3.30 16.96
C ALA A 237 13.59 1.94 17.13
N LEU A 238 14.79 1.92 17.73
CA LEU A 238 15.56 0.71 18.00
C LEU A 238 14.83 -0.24 18.94
N LYS A 239 14.25 0.27 20.03
CA LYS A 239 13.46 -0.52 20.97
C LYS A 239 12.32 -1.25 20.27
N HIS A 240 11.51 -0.55 19.49
CA HIS A 240 10.42 -1.18 18.73
C HIS A 240 10.95 -2.14 17.67
N ALA A 241 12.01 -1.78 16.95
CA ALA A 241 12.62 -2.60 15.91
C ALA A 241 13.14 -3.95 16.44
N LEU A 242 13.74 -3.97 17.64
CA LEU A 242 14.17 -5.20 18.30
C LEU A 242 13.00 -6.12 18.66
N LEU A 243 11.87 -5.54 19.08
CA LEU A 243 10.68 -6.31 19.46
C LEU A 243 9.91 -6.87 18.26
N CYS A 244 9.85 -6.12 17.15
CA CYS A 244 9.13 -6.53 15.94
C CYS A 244 10.00 -7.23 14.89
N GLY A 245 11.33 -7.26 15.06
CA GLY A 245 12.26 -7.85 14.10
C GLY A 245 12.50 -7.00 12.84
N ASN A 246 12.30 -5.68 12.92
CA ASN A 246 12.58 -4.76 11.81
C ASN A 246 14.09 -4.48 11.72
N GLU A 247 14.83 -5.39 11.07
CA GLU A 247 16.29 -5.32 10.93
C GLU A 247 16.79 -4.04 10.24
N PRO A 248 16.18 -3.52 9.15
CA PRO A 248 16.63 -2.26 8.54
C PRO A 248 16.59 -1.07 9.50
N VAL A 249 15.50 -0.91 10.27
CA VAL A 249 15.38 0.18 11.25
C VAL A 249 16.36 -0.03 12.40
N LYS A 250 16.54 -1.26 12.86
CA LYS A 250 17.50 -1.60 13.91
C LYS A 250 18.93 -1.23 13.51
N GLU A 251 19.35 -1.61 12.30
CA GLU A 251 20.69 -1.27 11.78
C GLU A 251 20.89 0.24 11.69
N GLU A 252 19.92 0.95 11.10
CA GLU A 252 20.01 2.40 10.93
C GLU A 252 20.04 3.15 12.27
N ALA A 253 19.12 2.82 13.17
CA ALA A 253 19.01 3.47 14.47
C ALA A 253 20.24 3.19 15.35
N SER A 254 20.75 1.95 15.35
CA SER A 254 21.97 1.59 16.09
C SER A 254 23.17 2.39 15.58
N LYS A 255 23.35 2.44 14.26
CA LYS A 255 24.44 3.20 13.64
C LYS A 255 24.39 4.68 14.02
N TYR A 256 23.21 5.30 13.97
CA TYR A 256 23.07 6.71 14.35
C TYR A 256 23.50 6.95 15.80
N LEU A 257 23.03 6.09 16.73
CA LEU A 257 23.34 6.19 18.15
C LEU A 257 24.81 5.94 18.48
N GLU A 258 25.49 5.05 17.73
CA GLU A 258 26.93 4.83 17.85
C GLU A 258 27.74 6.06 17.39
N GLU A 259 27.35 6.67 16.27
CA GLU A 259 28.05 7.82 15.69
C GLU A 259 27.88 9.11 16.50
N HIS A 260 26.73 9.28 17.17
CA HIS A 260 26.37 10.53 17.85
C HIS A 260 26.40 10.41 19.39
N GLY A 261 26.70 9.22 19.92
CA GLY A 261 26.60 8.88 21.33
C GLY A 261 25.15 8.59 21.72
N SER A 262 24.94 7.55 22.54
CA SER A 262 23.60 7.20 23.00
C SER A 262 23.05 8.30 23.93
N ALA A 263 21.73 8.51 23.92
CA ALA A 263 21.06 9.28 24.98
C ALA A 263 21.24 8.64 26.39
N GLN A 264 21.90 7.47 26.47
CA GLN A 264 22.12 6.69 27.69
C GLN A 264 23.35 7.11 28.50
N GLU A 265 24.10 8.16 28.13
CA GLU A 265 25.07 8.75 29.08
C GLU A 265 24.40 9.38 30.33
N GLN A 266 23.06 9.33 30.43
CA GLN A 266 22.31 9.64 31.66
C GLN A 266 21.21 8.62 32.06
N MET A 267 21.18 7.40 31.51
CA MET A 267 20.23 6.38 31.97
C MET A 267 20.94 5.07 32.34
N ALA A 268 20.67 4.62 33.56
CA ALA A 268 21.37 3.57 34.29
C ALA A 268 21.52 2.22 33.52
N PRO A 269 22.61 1.48 33.75
CA PRO A 269 23.08 0.36 32.92
C PRO A 269 22.36 -1.00 33.12
N ASP A 270 21.06 -1.04 33.40
CA ASP A 270 20.37 -2.30 33.80
C ASP A 270 19.31 -2.82 32.81
N ALA A 271 19.32 -2.40 31.53
CA ALA A 271 18.33 -2.86 30.54
C ALA A 271 18.86 -3.88 29.51
N TYR A 272 19.94 -4.61 29.83
CA TYR A 272 20.42 -5.74 29.03
C TYR A 272 20.37 -7.04 29.82
N ILE A 273 19.15 -7.54 30.10
CA ILE A 273 18.84 -8.97 30.30
C ILE A 273 17.46 -9.24 29.69
#